data_AF-A0A401LWS2-F1
#
_entry.id   AF-A0A401LWS2-F1
#
_cell.length_a   1.000
_cell.length_b   1.000
_cell.length_c   1.000
_cell.angle_alpha   90.00
_cell.angle_beta   90.00
_cell.angle_gamma   90.00
#
_symmetry.space_group_name_H-M   'P 1'
#
loop_
_entity.id
_entity.type
_entity.pdbx_description
1 polymer ?
#
loop_
_entity_poly.entity_id
_entity_poly.type
_entity_poly.pdbx_seq_one_letter_code
_entity_poly.pdbx_strand_id
1 'polypeptide(L)'
;MWHFSYDKTFMPIDRGEGSLGIFNCLHRGVLKDNGIDLTDTKMLNEFGVCDFGVICDNRLEFEICSYVKIYDRNNDTLSDLQLLYSFAEDGSKYKTIQFLPVNAIEIDHFIANNDLTPEACKLSKRLYNRINLG
;
A
#
# COMPACT_ATOMS: atom_id res chain seq x y z
N MET A 1 0.65 -8.09 -10.93
CA MET A 1 0.90 -7.68 -9.53
C MET A 1 0.25 -6.31 -9.36
N TRP A 2 -0.58 -6.12 -8.34
CA TRP A 2 -1.29 -4.86 -8.10
C TRP A 2 -0.51 -4.02 -7.09
N HIS A 3 -0.48 -2.69 -7.26
CA HIS A 3 0.25 -1.78 -6.38
C HIS A 3 -0.69 -0.79 -5.71
N PHE A 4 -0.52 -0.62 -4.40
CA PHE A 4 -1.20 0.38 -3.58
C PHE A 4 -0.17 1.13 -2.77
N SER A 5 -0.30 2.45 -2.72
CA SER A 5 0.46 3.31 -1.82
C SER A 5 -0.53 4.12 -0.98
N TYR A 6 -0.35 4.11 0.33
CA TYR A 6 -1.16 4.84 1.29
C TYR A 6 -0.23 5.43 2.34
N ASP A 7 -0.52 6.69 2.71
CA ASP A 7 0.13 7.36 3.82
C ASP A 7 -0.77 7.26 5.05
N LYS A 8 -0.28 6.58 6.09
CA LYS A 8 -0.94 6.51 7.39
C LYS A 8 0.05 6.76 8.50
N THR A 9 -0.30 7.71 9.35
CA THR A 9 0.40 7.96 10.59
C THR A 9 0.18 6.82 11.58
N PHE A 10 1.27 6.38 12.22
CA PHE A 10 1.24 5.44 13.34
C PHE A 10 0.54 6.08 14.55
N MET A 11 -0.45 5.39 15.12
CA MET A 11 -1.30 5.89 16.20
C MET A 11 -1.23 4.96 17.42
N PRO A 12 -1.61 5.43 18.63
CA PRO A 12 -1.65 4.58 19.83
C PRO A 12 -2.51 3.32 19.67
N ILE A 13 -3.58 3.39 18.87
CA ILE A 13 -4.45 2.25 18.55
C ILE A 13 -3.73 1.13 17.78
N ASP A 14 -2.60 1.42 17.14
CA ASP A 14 -1.81 0.43 16.40
C ASP A 14 -0.88 -0.36 17.32
N ARG A 15 -0.80 -0.03 18.62
CA ARG A 15 -0.03 -0.78 19.61
C ARG A 15 -0.84 -2.02 20.01
N GLY A 16 -0.62 -3.13 19.31
CA GLY A 16 -1.20 -4.44 19.65
C GLY A 16 -0.32 -5.21 20.63
N GLU A 17 -0.90 -6.14 21.39
CA GLU A 17 -0.13 -7.11 22.16
C GLU A 17 0.47 -8.15 21.20
N GLY A 18 1.80 -8.27 21.20
CA GLY A 18 2.52 -9.32 20.46
C GLY A 18 2.77 -9.07 18.96
N SER A 19 2.20 -8.03 18.34
CA SER A 19 2.52 -7.63 16.97
C SER A 19 3.39 -6.37 16.91
N LEU A 20 4.24 -6.30 15.88
CA LEU A 20 4.96 -5.07 15.52
C LEU A 20 3.90 -4.06 15.09
N GLY A 21 3.65 -3.01 15.90
CA GLY A 21 2.51 -2.11 15.68
C GLY A 21 2.45 -1.51 14.28
N ILE A 22 3.59 -1.38 13.59
CA ILE A 22 3.64 -0.97 12.19
C ILE A 22 2.75 -1.82 11.28
N PHE A 23 2.60 -3.12 11.56
CA PHE A 23 1.72 -4.00 10.80
C PHE A 23 0.24 -3.74 11.08
N ASN A 24 -0.12 -3.37 12.31
CA ASN A 24 -1.49 -2.96 12.63
C ASN A 24 -1.81 -1.63 11.94
N CYS A 25 -0.86 -0.69 11.90
CA CYS A 25 -0.99 0.56 11.15
C CYS A 25 -1.17 0.30 9.65
N LEU A 26 -0.37 -0.61 9.09
CA LEU A 26 -0.47 -1.03 7.69
C LEU A 26 -1.84 -1.64 7.40
N HIS A 27 -2.29 -2.62 8.19
CA HIS A 27 -3.60 -3.26 8.04
C HIS A 27 -4.74 -2.25 8.15
N ARG A 28 -4.67 -1.33 9.12
CA ARG A 28 -5.65 -0.25 9.27
C ARG A 28 -5.69 0.64 8.03
N GLY A 29 -4.54 0.97 7.44
CA GLY A 29 -4.46 1.73 6.20
C GLY A 29 -5.15 1.00 5.05
N VAL A 30 -4.75 -0.24 4.80
CA VAL A 30 -5.31 -1.09 3.74
C VAL A 30 -6.83 -1.30 3.90
N LEU A 31 -7.30 -1.50 5.13
CA LEU A 31 -8.72 -1.70 5.39
C LEU A 31 -9.52 -0.41 5.19
N LYS A 32 -9.07 0.71 5.79
CA LYS A 32 -9.80 1.98 5.71
C LYS A 32 -9.79 2.57 4.31
N ASP A 33 -8.65 2.47 3.62
CA ASP A 33 -8.46 3.11 2.31
C ASP A 33 -8.86 2.18 1.17
N ASN A 34 -8.71 0.86 1.31
CA ASN A 34 -8.97 -0.08 0.21
C ASN A 34 -10.09 -1.08 0.48
N GLY A 35 -10.62 -1.15 1.70
CA GLY A 35 -11.66 -2.12 2.08
C GLY A 35 -11.14 -3.55 2.16
N ILE A 36 -9.81 -3.74 2.10
CA ILE A 36 -9.20 -5.07 2.11
C ILE A 36 -8.84 -5.45 3.54
N ASP A 37 -9.49 -6.49 4.06
CA ASP A 37 -9.18 -7.04 5.38
C ASP A 37 -8.09 -8.10 5.28
N LEU A 38 -6.89 -7.77 5.75
CA LEU A 38 -5.73 -8.67 5.75
C LEU A 38 -5.83 -9.80 6.80
N THR A 39 -6.85 -9.79 7.66
CA THR A 39 -7.14 -10.91 8.56
C THR A 39 -8.10 -11.93 7.94
N ASP A 40 -8.67 -11.63 6.76
CA ASP A 40 -9.52 -12.59 6.05
C ASP A 40 -8.69 -13.81 5.61
N THR A 41 -9.11 -14.98 6.06
CA THR A 41 -8.53 -16.29 5.72
C THR A 41 -8.48 -16.60 4.21
N LYS A 42 -9.28 -15.89 3.41
CA LYS A 42 -9.26 -15.97 1.94
C LYS A 42 -8.04 -15.30 1.33
N MET A 43 -7.40 -14.38 2.05
CA MET A 43 -6.22 -13.67 1.57
C MET A 43 -4.96 -14.20 2.24
N LEU A 44 -3.96 -14.52 1.43
CA LEU A 44 -2.59 -14.70 1.90
C LEU A 44 -1.87 -13.36 1.80
N ASN A 45 -1.14 -12.98 2.83
CA ASN A 45 -0.38 -11.75 2.81
C ASN A 45 1.05 -11.95 3.32
N GLU A 46 1.96 -11.21 2.69
CA GLU A 46 3.34 -11.06 3.14
C GLU A 46 3.63 -9.59 3.37
N PHE A 47 4.30 -9.29 4.47
CA PHE A 47 4.63 -7.92 4.87
C PHE A 47 6.13 -7.72 4.91
N GLY A 48 6.55 -6.47 4.71
CA GLY A 48 7.91 -6.09 4.98
C GLY A 48 8.11 -4.59 5.03
N VAL A 49 9.33 -4.21 5.39
CA VAL A 49 9.81 -2.84 5.34
C VAL A 49 10.64 -2.69 4.06
N CYS A 50 10.30 -1.67 3.27
CA CYS A 50 11.06 -1.26 2.09
C CYS A 50 12.22 -0.33 2.48
N ASP A 51 11.93 0.66 3.34
CA ASP A 51 12.88 1.70 3.71
C ASP A 51 12.45 2.36 5.03
N PHE A 52 13.37 3.05 5.69
CA PHE A 52 13.09 3.92 6.83
C PHE A 52 13.97 5.17 6.72
N GLY A 53 13.42 6.33 7.05
CA GLY A 53 14.23 7.54 6.96
C GLY A 53 13.48 8.80 7.29
N VAL A 54 14.23 9.90 7.19
CA VAL A 54 13.67 11.25 7.34
C VAL A 54 13.37 11.78 5.96
N ILE A 55 12.12 12.11 5.69
CA ILE A 55 11.75 12.91 4.53
C ILE A 55 11.71 14.38 4.97
N CYS A 56 12.43 15.22 4.23
CA CYS A 56 12.50 16.65 4.46
C CYS A 56 11.91 17.39 3.26
N ASP A 57 10.59 17.39 3.15
CA ASP A 57 9.81 18.15 2.15
C ASP A 57 8.99 19.23 2.89
N ASN A 58 9.66 20.32 3.31
CA ASN A 58 9.11 21.41 4.15
C ASN A 58 8.65 21.03 5.57
N ARG A 59 8.60 19.74 5.91
CA ARG A 59 8.37 19.21 7.26
C ARG A 59 9.40 18.11 7.54
N LEU A 60 9.86 18.02 8.78
CA LEU A 60 10.78 16.97 9.22
C LEU A 60 9.94 15.77 9.66
N GLU A 61 9.74 14.81 8.76
CA GLU A 61 8.91 13.63 9.02
C GLU A 61 9.79 12.38 9.02
N PHE A 62 9.63 11.53 10.03
CA PHE A 62 10.25 10.21 10.07
C PHE A 62 9.25 9.20 9.56
N GLU A 63 9.58 8.57 8.44
CA GLU A 63 8.73 7.62 7.76
C GLU A 63 9.34 6.22 7.79
N ILE A 64 8.47 5.23 7.97
CA ILE A 64 8.80 3.85 7.70
C ILE A 64 7.96 3.43 6.50
N CYS A 65 8.62 3.20 5.37
CA CYS A 65 7.96 2.75 4.16
C CYS A 65 7.83 1.23 4.22
N SER A 66 6.62 0.74 4.42
CA SER A 66 6.28 -0.68 4.44
C SER A 66 5.50 -1.12 3.20
N TYR A 67 5.45 -2.42 2.97
CA TYR A 67 4.66 -3.01 1.89
C TYR A 67 3.84 -4.20 2.38
N VAL A 68 2.77 -4.49 1.65
CA VAL A 68 2.03 -5.76 1.71
C VAL A 68 1.97 -6.35 0.31
N LYS A 69 2.29 -7.63 0.19
CA LYS A 69 1.92 -8.44 -0.98
C LYS A 69 0.65 -9.19 -0.61
N ILE A 70 -0.37 -9.09 -1.46
CA ILE A 70 -1.65 -9.77 -1.26
C ILE A 70 -1.76 -10.82 -2.36
N TYR A 71 -1.88 -12.07 -1.93
CA TYR A 71 -2.14 -13.22 -2.79
C TYR A 71 -3.59 -13.61 -2.55
N ASP A 72 -4.38 -13.41 -3.58
CA ASP A 72 -5.75 -13.87 -3.56
C ASP A 72 -5.81 -15.38 -3.87
N ARG A 73 -6.53 -16.13 -3.02
CA ARG A 73 -6.72 -17.58 -3.14
C ARG A 73 -7.94 -17.95 -3.98
N ASN A 74 -8.85 -17.01 -4.24
CA ASN A 74 -10.14 -17.27 -4.88
C ASN A 74 -10.20 -16.84 -6.35
N ASN A 75 -9.12 -16.27 -6.87
CA ASN A 75 -9.06 -15.76 -8.24
C ASN A 75 -10.04 -14.58 -8.47
N ASP A 76 -10.27 -13.80 -7.42
CA ASP A 76 -10.93 -12.50 -7.39
C ASP A 76 -10.42 -11.65 -8.57
N THR A 77 -11.39 -11.07 -9.26
CA THR A 77 -11.14 -10.22 -10.41
C THR A 77 -10.78 -8.82 -9.97
N LEU A 78 -10.20 -8.04 -10.88
CA LEU A 78 -10.00 -6.60 -10.67
C LEU A 78 -11.30 -5.90 -10.22
N SER A 79 -12.45 -6.34 -10.73
CA SER A 79 -13.76 -5.81 -10.39
C SER A 79 -14.13 -6.04 -8.92
N ASP A 80 -13.71 -7.17 -8.34
CA ASP A 80 -13.98 -7.51 -6.93
C ASP A 80 -13.18 -6.60 -6.00
N LEU A 81 -11.92 -6.32 -6.33
CA LEU A 81 -11.09 -5.35 -5.59
C LEU A 81 -11.63 -3.92 -5.72
N GLN A 82 -12.11 -3.53 -6.89
CA GLN A 82 -12.77 -2.24 -7.10
C GLN A 82 -14.07 -2.12 -6.29
N LEU A 83 -14.82 -3.21 -6.16
CA LEU A 83 -16.03 -3.26 -5.36
C LEU A 83 -15.72 -3.10 -3.86
N LEU A 84 -14.72 -3.83 -3.34
CA LEU A 84 -14.26 -3.67 -1.95
C LEU A 84 -13.86 -2.22 -1.65
N TYR A 85 -13.12 -1.59 -2.55
CA TYR A 85 -12.74 -0.18 -2.43
C TYR A 85 -13.96 0.76 -2.35
N SER A 86 -15.01 0.51 -3.13
CA SER A 86 -16.22 1.35 -3.14
C SER A 86 -16.95 1.37 -1.79
N PHE A 87 -16.73 0.35 -0.96
CA PHE A 87 -17.27 0.25 0.40
C PHE A 87 -16.28 0.66 1.49
N ALA A 88 -15.05 1.02 1.14
CA ALA A 88 -14.03 1.43 2.11
C ALA A 88 -14.42 2.76 2.78
N GLU A 89 -14.08 2.91 4.07
CA GLU A 89 -14.44 4.07 4.89
C GLU A 89 -13.92 5.39 4.28
N ASP A 90 -12.67 5.38 3.83
CA ASP A 90 -12.03 6.51 3.14
C ASP A 90 -12.21 6.44 1.62
N GLY A 91 -12.87 5.39 1.09
CA GLY A 91 -13.05 5.18 -0.34
C GLY A 91 -13.81 6.31 -1.05
N SER A 92 -14.72 6.97 -0.31
CA SER A 92 -15.50 8.13 -0.78
C SER A 92 -14.67 9.43 -0.90
N LYS A 93 -13.50 9.52 -0.25
CA LYS A 93 -12.64 10.71 -0.28
C LYS A 93 -11.87 10.83 -1.60
N TYR A 94 -11.52 9.71 -2.22
CA TYR A 94 -10.82 9.69 -3.50
C TYR A 94 -11.82 9.37 -4.61
N LYS A 95 -12.36 10.42 -5.26
CA LYS A 95 -13.46 10.34 -6.25
C LYS A 95 -13.13 9.53 -7.51
N THR A 96 -11.85 9.24 -7.76
CA THR A 96 -11.39 8.44 -8.89
C THR A 96 -10.22 7.58 -8.45
N ILE A 97 -10.41 6.28 -8.42
CA ILE A 97 -9.32 5.32 -8.26
C ILE A 97 -9.09 4.62 -9.59
N GLN A 98 -7.83 4.63 -10.01
CA GLN A 98 -7.35 3.82 -11.12
C GLN A 98 -6.49 2.70 -10.54
N PHE A 99 -6.98 1.47 -10.66
CA PHE A 99 -6.16 0.29 -10.47
C PHE A 99 -5.40 0.07 -11.76
N LEU A 100 -4.10 0.34 -11.75
CA LEU A 100 -3.24 0.16 -12.91
C LEU A 100 -2.43 -1.12 -12.71
N PRO A 101 -2.60 -2.14 -13.56
CA PRO A 101 -1.72 -3.29 -13.54
C PRO A 101 -0.34 -2.84 -14.02
N VAL A 102 0.66 -2.99 -13.16
CA VAL A 102 2.05 -2.64 -13.50
C VAL A 102 2.90 -3.91 -13.47
N ASN A 103 3.58 -4.17 -14.58
CA ASN A 103 4.70 -5.10 -14.55
C ASN A 103 5.85 -4.41 -13.82
N ALA A 104 6.36 -5.01 -12.76
CA ALA A 104 7.40 -4.40 -11.92
C ALA A 104 8.59 -3.93 -12.77
N ILE A 105 8.99 -4.69 -13.79
CA ILE A 105 10.11 -4.36 -14.70
C ILE A 105 9.90 -3.01 -15.43
N GLU A 106 8.65 -2.59 -15.63
CA GLU A 106 8.27 -1.39 -16.36
C GLU A 106 7.98 -0.20 -15.44
N ILE A 107 8.33 -0.28 -14.14
CA ILE A 107 7.97 0.75 -13.15
C ILE A 107 8.48 2.15 -13.53
N ASP A 108 9.68 2.26 -14.10
CA ASP A 108 10.23 3.55 -14.51
C ASP A 108 9.44 4.16 -15.68
N HIS A 109 9.00 3.30 -16.62
CA HIS A 109 8.12 3.72 -17.71
C HIS A 109 6.74 4.12 -17.20
N PHE A 110 6.20 3.37 -16.23
CA PHE A 110 4.94 3.71 -15.58
C PHE A 110 5.01 5.08 -14.90
N ILE A 111 6.05 5.33 -14.10
CA ILE A 111 6.24 6.60 -13.40
C ILE A 111 6.39 7.77 -14.39
N ALA A 112 7.10 7.56 -15.50
CA ALA A 112 7.33 8.62 -16.48
C ALA A 112 6.08 9.02 -17.28
N ASN A 113 5.08 8.13 -17.40
CA ASN A 113 3.90 8.34 -18.25
C ASN A 113 2.60 8.60 -17.47
N ASN A 114 2.65 8.63 -16.13
CA ASN A 114 1.47 8.87 -15.29
C ASN A 114 1.68 10.11 -14.41
N ASP A 115 0.61 10.84 -14.14
CA ASP A 115 0.62 11.98 -13.24
C ASP A 115 0.60 11.50 -11.78
N LEU A 116 1.79 11.38 -11.19
CA LEU A 116 2.01 10.87 -9.84
C LEU A 116 2.59 11.96 -8.93
N THR A 117 2.21 11.92 -7.65
CA THR A 117 2.85 12.79 -6.65
C THR A 117 4.34 12.42 -6.50
N PRO A 118 5.21 13.37 -6.08
CA PRO A 118 6.62 13.08 -5.81
C PRO A 118 6.82 11.94 -4.82
N GLU A 119 5.93 11.82 -3.84
CA GLU A 119 5.92 10.75 -2.84
C GLU A 119 5.57 9.39 -3.47
N ALA A 120 4.49 9.31 -4.27
CA ALA A 120 4.10 8.10 -4.98
C ALA A 120 5.22 7.62 -5.93
N CYS A 121 5.94 8.54 -6.57
CA CYS A 121 7.13 8.23 -7.38
C CYS A 121 8.25 7.59 -6.55
N LYS A 122 8.58 8.18 -5.39
CA LYS A 122 9.61 7.66 -4.47
C LYS A 122 9.24 6.27 -3.94
N LEU A 123 7.99 6.09 -3.48
CA LEU A 123 7.49 4.83 -2.94
C LEU A 123 7.48 3.72 -4.00
N SER A 124 7.05 4.02 -5.22
CA SER A 124 7.04 3.06 -6.33
C SER A 124 8.44 2.53 -6.64
N LYS A 125 9.46 3.40 -6.69
CA LYS A 125 10.86 3.00 -6.91
C LYS A 125 11.43 2.19 -5.75
N ARG A 126 11.13 2.59 -4.50
CA ARG A 126 11.55 1.86 -3.30
C ARG A 126 10.97 0.44 -3.29
N LEU A 127 9.68 0.31 -3.57
CA LEU A 127 9.04 -1.00 -3.63
C LEU A 127 9.65 -1.87 -4.75
N TYR A 128 9.86 -1.31 -5.94
CA TYR A 128 10.49 -2.03 -7.05
C TYR A 128 11.86 -2.60 -6.67
N ASN A 129 12.74 -1.76 -6.10
CA ASN A 129 14.04 -2.21 -5.63
C ASN A 129 13.90 -3.34 -4.60
N ARG A 130 12.91 -3.26 -3.69
CA ARG A 130 12.69 -4.31 -2.69
C ARG A 130 12.21 -5.62 -3.29
N ILE A 131 11.30 -5.57 -4.26
CA ILE A 131 10.74 -6.77 -4.92
C ILE A 131 11.81 -7.47 -5.77
N ASN A 132 12.67 -6.72 -6.46
CA ASN A 132 13.72 -7.29 -7.33
C ASN A 132 15.00 -7.74 -6.62
N LEU A 133 15.17 -7.37 -5.35
CA LEU A 133 16.26 -7.87 -4.49
C LEU A 133 15.88 -9.15 -3.73
N GLY A 134 14.63 -9.61 -3.86
CA GLY A 134 14.08 -10.79 -3.17
C GLY A 134 14.00 -12.02 -4.06
#